data_AF-A0A933IHH9-F1
#
_entry.id   AF-A0A933IHH9-F1
#
_cell.length_a   1.000
_cell.length_b   1.000
_cell.length_c   1.000
_cell.angle_alpha   90.00
_cell.angle_beta   90.00
_cell.angle_gamma   90.00
#
_symmetry.space_group_name_H-M   'P 1'
#
loop_
_entity.id
_entity.type
_entity.pdbx_description
1 polymer ?
#
loop_
_entity_poly.entity_id
_entity_poly.type
_entity_poly.pdbx_seq_one_letter_code
_entity_poly.pdbx_strand_id
1 'polypeptide(L)'
;MKKQSLEGSQLLETMMIKPLGSRQLIAGTVRVNLKPDRSELVGHCPTCSSRLSVEVRTDGTFGNLVACMRCKEIYRVELDEAPVPSGGPPRGFGVSYAVDGEWEASSIMEYLFDNVGPVNPVADGFVCQPDEYHPDFPTITINEQGRTVRFGLFGNYSEREAGAIINQVVSEFGSKFQIDLHPLVFERWEYRDETKGFALVERRPLGTLLRDRIKRQARA
;
A
#
# COMPACT_ATOMS: atom_id res chain seq x y z
N MET A 1 44.18 -1.73 -56.19
CA MET A 1 44.81 -2.89 -55.51
C MET A 1 45.29 -2.44 -54.13
N LYS A 2 45.00 -3.27 -53.12
CA LYS A 2 45.70 -3.48 -51.82
C LYS A 2 45.91 -2.25 -50.91
N LYS A 3 45.18 -2.17 -49.78
CA LYS A 3 45.40 -2.84 -48.47
C LYS A 3 46.59 -2.23 -47.72
N GLN A 4 46.33 -1.53 -46.61
CA GLN A 4 46.48 -2.00 -45.20
C GLN A 4 47.64 -1.21 -44.58
N SER A 5 47.68 -0.83 -43.30
CA SER A 5 46.81 -1.02 -42.13
C SER A 5 47.39 -0.18 -40.97
N LEU A 6 46.56 0.11 -39.97
CA LEU A 6 46.82 0.04 -38.50
C LEU A 6 48.07 0.80 -37.98
N GLU A 7 48.07 1.55 -36.89
CA GLU A 7 47.30 1.53 -35.66
C GLU A 7 47.80 2.76 -34.88
N GLY A 8 46.88 3.60 -34.40
CA GLY A 8 47.19 4.79 -33.60
C GLY A 8 46.14 4.91 -32.52
N SER A 9 46.23 4.03 -31.53
CA SER A 9 45.42 4.03 -30.31
C SER A 9 46.10 4.92 -29.26
N GLN A 10 45.29 5.48 -28.35
CA GLN A 10 45.64 6.37 -27.21
C GLN A 10 45.64 7.87 -27.58
N LEU A 11 44.96 8.81 -26.92
CA LEU A 11 44.15 8.84 -25.71
C LEU A 11 43.03 9.88 -25.94
N LEU A 12 41.77 9.45 -25.86
CA LEU A 12 40.69 10.35 -25.43
C LEU A 12 40.38 9.92 -24.01
N GLU A 13 40.98 10.64 -23.05
CA GLU A 13 40.58 10.62 -21.65
C GLU A 13 39.14 11.13 -21.57
N THR A 14 38.20 10.22 -21.81
CA THR A 14 36.84 10.35 -21.32
C THR A 14 36.97 10.43 -19.80
N MET A 15 36.87 11.64 -19.25
CA MET A 15 36.64 11.85 -17.83
C MET A 15 35.34 11.13 -17.46
N MET A 16 35.45 9.84 -17.15
CA MET A 16 34.45 9.11 -16.41
C MET A 16 34.46 9.72 -15.01
N ILE A 17 33.61 10.73 -14.84
CA ILE A 17 33.09 11.07 -13.53
C ILE A 17 32.41 9.78 -13.05
N LYS A 18 33.13 9.00 -12.24
CA LYS A 18 32.51 7.97 -11.42
C LYS A 18 31.41 8.69 -10.66
N PRO A 19 30.14 8.28 -10.73
CA PRO A 19 29.20 8.73 -9.73
C PRO A 19 29.80 8.28 -8.40
N LEU A 20 30.06 9.24 -7.51
CA LEU A 20 30.20 8.99 -6.08
C LEU A 20 28.85 8.44 -5.61
N GLY A 21 28.63 7.17 -5.91
CA GLY A 21 27.55 6.39 -5.37
C GLY A 21 27.76 6.27 -3.87
N SER A 22 26.64 6.42 -3.17
CA SER A 22 26.39 6.03 -1.79
C SER A 22 27.00 6.89 -0.68
N ARG A 23 26.13 7.65 -0.02
CA ARG A 23 25.88 7.39 1.40
C ARG A 23 24.40 7.16 1.57
N GLN A 24 23.99 5.89 1.64
CA GLN A 24 22.75 5.56 2.35
C GLN A 24 22.86 6.20 3.74
N LEU A 25 22.03 7.20 4.01
CA LEU A 25 21.91 7.84 5.33
C LEU A 25 21.39 6.87 6.41
N ILE A 26 21.00 5.66 6.01
CA ILE A 26 20.37 4.63 6.81
C ILE A 26 21.24 3.37 6.69
N ALA A 27 21.87 2.96 7.79
CA ALA A 27 22.76 1.80 7.86
C ALA A 27 22.03 0.45 7.77
N GLY A 28 20.70 0.45 7.98
CA GLY A 28 19.87 -0.74 7.87
C GLY A 28 18.53 -0.57 8.58
N THR A 29 17.90 -1.69 8.89
CA THR A 29 16.64 -1.76 9.63
C THR A 29 16.87 -2.33 11.04
N VAL A 30 16.15 -1.79 12.02
CA VAL A 30 16.03 -2.38 13.36
C VAL A 30 14.60 -2.82 13.63
N ARG A 31 14.46 -4.03 14.16
CA ARG A 31 13.19 -4.56 14.67
C ARG A 31 12.96 -4.12 16.10
N VAL A 32 11.79 -3.55 16.40
CA VAL A 32 11.44 -3.00 17.71
C VAL A 32 10.09 -3.53 18.21
N ASN A 33 9.99 -3.88 19.48
CA ASN A 33 8.76 -4.35 20.11
C ASN A 33 8.09 -3.23 20.91
N LEU A 34 6.77 -3.14 20.85
CA LEU A 34 6.03 -2.23 21.73
C LEU A 34 6.10 -2.71 23.18
N LYS A 35 6.49 -1.83 24.09
CA LYS A 35 6.43 -2.14 25.52
C LYS A 35 5.01 -2.45 25.99
N PRO A 36 4.84 -3.22 27.08
CA PRO A 36 3.55 -3.47 27.70
C PRO A 36 2.80 -2.20 28.12
N ASP A 37 3.52 -1.17 28.54
CA ASP A 37 2.98 0.14 28.93
C ASP A 37 2.67 1.07 27.73
N ARG A 38 2.96 0.62 26.50
CA ARG A 38 2.79 1.34 25.23
C ARG A 38 3.52 2.69 25.13
N SER A 39 4.48 2.95 26.01
CA SER A 39 5.20 4.22 26.07
C SER A 39 6.33 4.34 25.04
N GLU A 40 6.99 3.23 24.73
CA GLU A 40 8.10 3.17 23.77
C GLU A 40 8.14 1.85 23.00
N LEU A 41 8.71 1.90 21.81
CA LEU A 41 9.19 0.74 21.08
C LEU A 41 10.64 0.47 21.46
N VAL A 42 11.01 -0.80 21.68
CA VAL A 42 12.36 -1.18 22.11
C VAL A 42 12.91 -2.26 21.19
N GLY A 43 14.13 -2.07 20.70
CA GLY A 43 14.86 -3.06 19.92
C GLY A 43 16.35 -3.03 20.23
N HIS A 44 17.13 -3.78 19.45
CA HIS A 44 18.59 -3.81 19.59
C HIS A 44 19.25 -3.36 18.30
N CYS A 45 20.28 -2.52 18.41
CA CYS A 45 21.09 -2.09 17.28
C CYS A 45 21.67 -3.31 16.54
N PRO A 46 21.44 -3.45 15.21
CA PRO A 46 21.95 -4.58 14.43
C PRO A 46 23.49 -4.73 14.47
N THR A 47 24.21 -3.61 14.59
CA THR A 47 25.68 -3.60 14.52
C THR A 47 26.36 -3.86 15.87
N CYS A 48 25.81 -3.35 16.98
CA CYS A 48 26.50 -3.39 18.29
C CYS A 48 25.63 -3.90 19.45
N SER A 49 24.42 -4.36 19.14
CA SER A 49 23.46 -4.94 20.10
C SER A 49 23.06 -4.01 21.26
N SER A 50 23.38 -2.72 21.19
CA SER A 50 22.91 -1.76 22.20
C SER A 50 21.39 -1.62 22.13
N ARG A 51 20.72 -1.51 23.27
CA ARG A 51 19.29 -1.19 23.32
C ARG A 51 19.01 0.14 22.63
N LEU A 52 18.00 0.14 21.76
CA LEU A 52 17.43 1.32 21.11
C LEU A 52 15.98 1.47 21.57
N SER A 53 15.56 2.71 21.81
CA SER A 53 14.16 3.02 22.12
C SER A 53 13.63 4.11 21.20
N VAL A 54 12.35 4.02 20.86
CA VAL A 54 11.62 4.98 20.05
C VAL A 54 10.36 5.36 20.82
N GLU A 55 10.20 6.64 21.13
CA GLU A 55 9.04 7.13 21.85
C GLU A 55 7.76 6.98 21.01
N VAL A 56 6.70 6.49 21.64
CA VAL A 56 5.37 6.41 21.03
C VAL A 56 4.58 7.64 21.46
N ARG A 57 4.10 8.40 20.48
CA ARG A 57 3.29 9.60 20.70
C ARG A 57 1.92 9.23 21.24
N THR A 58 1.22 10.19 21.83
CA THR A 58 -0.12 10.01 22.42
C THR A 58 -1.19 9.54 21.42
N ASP A 59 -0.98 9.77 20.12
CA ASP A 59 -1.83 9.29 19.03
C ASP A 59 -1.45 7.89 18.52
N GLY A 60 -0.49 7.22 19.16
CA GLY A 60 0.01 5.90 18.78
C GLY A 60 1.05 5.91 17.65
N THR A 61 1.46 7.08 17.16
CA THR A 61 2.47 7.19 16.09
C THR A 61 3.90 7.23 16.65
N PHE A 62 4.88 6.84 15.83
CA PHE A 62 6.30 6.82 16.21
C PHE A 62 7.20 7.23 15.04
N GLY A 63 8.43 7.63 15.35
CA GLY A 63 9.44 7.98 14.34
C GLY A 63 9.89 6.74 13.55
N ASN A 64 10.04 6.88 12.23
CA ASN A 64 10.47 5.80 11.34
C ASN A 64 12.00 5.59 11.31
N LEU A 65 12.75 6.38 12.08
CA LEU A 65 14.21 6.33 12.18
C LEU A 65 14.65 6.36 13.64
N VAL A 66 15.73 5.64 13.95
CA VAL A 66 16.39 5.66 15.26
C VAL A 66 17.89 5.65 15.09
N ALA A 67 18.58 6.49 15.87
CA ALA A 67 20.03 6.56 15.88
C ALA A 67 20.59 5.72 17.03
N CYS A 68 21.61 4.91 16.75
CA CYS A 68 22.37 4.25 17.79
C CYS A 68 23.48 5.17 18.31
N MET A 69 23.45 5.47 19.60
CA MET A 69 24.44 6.34 20.23
C MET A 69 25.84 5.71 20.31
N ARG A 70 25.96 4.38 20.16
CA ARG A 70 27.22 3.64 20.24
C ARG A 70 27.94 3.53 18.90
N CYS A 71 27.29 3.05 17.84
CA CYS A 71 27.90 2.96 16.50
C CYS A 71 27.72 4.23 15.66
N LYS A 72 26.92 5.21 16.11
CA LYS A 72 26.62 6.47 15.39
C LYS A 72 25.93 6.26 14.04
N GLU A 73 25.29 5.11 13.86
CA GLU A 73 24.50 4.76 12.68
C GLU A 73 23.01 5.06 12.90
N ILE A 74 22.31 5.36 11.81
CA ILE A 74 20.86 5.58 11.79
C ILE A 74 20.21 4.36 11.15
N TYR A 75 19.14 3.86 11.76
CA TYR A 75 18.38 2.70 11.29
C TYR A 75 16.93 3.07 11.03
N ARG A 76 16.32 2.40 10.05
CA ARG A 76 14.88 2.39 9.87
C ARG A 76 14.22 1.54 10.94
N VAL A 77 13.16 2.05 11.54
CA VAL A 77 12.38 1.35 12.57
C VAL A 77 11.33 0.48 11.89
N GLU A 78 11.39 -0.82 12.13
CA GLU A 78 10.33 -1.77 11.79
C GLU A 78 9.82 -2.40 13.08
N LEU A 79 8.51 -2.54 13.20
CA LEU A 79 7.95 -3.25 14.34
C LEU A 79 8.32 -4.72 14.23
N ASP A 80 8.89 -5.25 15.29
CA ASP A 80 8.92 -6.67 15.61
C ASP A 80 7.53 -7.08 16.11
N GLU A 81 6.48 -6.66 15.40
CA GLU A 81 5.30 -7.48 15.38
C GLU A 81 5.82 -8.81 14.84
N ALA A 82 5.82 -9.84 15.69
CA ALA A 82 6.00 -11.20 15.21
C ALA A 82 5.25 -11.30 13.89
N PRO A 83 5.84 -11.82 12.79
CA PRO A 83 5.07 -12.04 11.59
C PRO A 83 3.80 -12.73 12.06
N VAL A 84 2.65 -12.05 11.94
CA VAL A 84 1.40 -12.60 12.43
C VAL A 84 1.36 -13.96 11.76
N PRO A 85 1.37 -15.07 12.51
CA PRO A 85 1.42 -16.37 11.87
C PRO A 85 0.27 -16.36 10.88
N SER A 86 0.61 -16.63 9.63
CA SER A 86 -0.27 -16.69 8.46
C SER A 86 -1.27 -17.86 8.58
N GLY A 87 -1.85 -18.05 9.75
CA GLY A 87 -2.71 -19.16 10.17
C GLY A 87 -3.95 -18.71 10.93
N GLY A 88 -4.25 -17.40 10.95
CA GLY A 88 -5.62 -16.96 11.20
C GLY A 88 -6.49 -17.32 9.98
N PRO A 89 -7.81 -17.58 10.16
CA PRO A 89 -8.69 -17.77 9.02
C PRO A 89 -8.63 -16.53 8.12
N PRO A 90 -8.73 -16.70 6.78
CA PRO A 90 -8.67 -15.58 5.84
C PRO A 90 -9.63 -14.45 6.22
N ARG A 91 -9.22 -13.22 5.91
CA ARG A 91 -10.03 -12.01 6.16
C ARG A 91 -10.31 -11.30 4.86
N GLY A 92 -11.42 -10.59 4.81
CA GLY A 92 -11.75 -9.69 3.71
C GLY A 92 -11.81 -8.26 4.21
N PHE A 93 -11.27 -7.33 3.43
CA PHE A 93 -11.36 -5.90 3.66
C PHE A 93 -11.98 -5.25 2.44
N GLY A 94 -13.01 -4.44 2.64
CA GLY A 94 -13.71 -3.74 1.58
C GLY A 94 -13.78 -2.26 1.85
N VAL A 95 -13.57 -1.44 0.82
CA VAL A 95 -13.86 -0.01 0.88
C VAL A 95 -14.74 0.39 -0.28
N SER A 96 -15.86 1.03 0.01
CA SER A 96 -16.78 1.57 -0.98
C SER A 96 -16.58 3.07 -1.12
N TYR A 97 -16.60 3.56 -2.35
CA TYR A 97 -16.44 4.95 -2.74
C TYR A 97 -17.64 5.41 -3.55
N ALA A 98 -18.09 6.65 -3.34
CA ALA A 98 -18.94 7.37 -4.27
C ALA A 98 -18.07 7.91 -5.41
N VAL A 99 -18.63 7.90 -6.62
CA VAL A 99 -18.01 8.47 -7.81
C VAL A 99 -18.64 9.81 -8.12
N ASP A 100 -17.87 10.89 -8.01
CA ASP A 100 -18.24 12.23 -8.50
C ASP A 100 -17.65 12.43 -9.91
N GLY A 101 -18.40 13.11 -10.79
CA GLY A 101 -17.99 13.40 -12.18
C GLY A 101 -18.72 12.58 -13.26
N GLU A 102 -18.41 12.81 -14.53
CA GLU A 102 -18.87 11.91 -15.60
C GLU A 102 -17.94 10.72 -15.68
N TRP A 103 -18.50 9.52 -15.87
CA TRP A 103 -17.71 8.31 -16.04
C TRP A 103 -18.41 7.36 -17.00
N GLU A 104 -17.62 6.61 -17.75
CA GLU A 104 -18.11 5.63 -18.72
C GLU A 104 -17.82 4.22 -18.21
N ALA A 105 -18.87 3.56 -17.71
CA ALA A 105 -18.78 2.24 -17.12
C ALA A 105 -18.28 1.18 -18.11
N SER A 106 -18.62 1.31 -19.40
CA SER A 106 -18.11 0.46 -20.50
C SER A 106 -16.59 0.53 -20.63
N SER A 107 -16.00 1.74 -20.64
CA SER A 107 -14.55 1.89 -20.74
C SER A 107 -13.80 1.30 -19.53
N ILE A 108 -14.40 1.41 -18.34
CA ILE A 108 -13.86 0.79 -17.12
C ILE A 108 -13.94 -0.73 -17.22
N MET A 109 -15.08 -1.26 -17.68
CA MET A 109 -15.30 -2.69 -17.88
C MET A 109 -14.27 -3.29 -18.85
N GLU A 110 -14.09 -2.67 -20.02
CA GLU A 110 -13.12 -3.10 -21.03
C GLU A 110 -11.70 -3.11 -20.48
N TYR A 111 -11.29 -2.03 -19.81
CA TYR A 111 -9.96 -1.96 -19.21
C TYR A 111 -9.73 -3.07 -18.17
N LEU A 112 -10.70 -3.31 -17.29
CA LEU A 112 -10.57 -4.33 -16.25
C LEU A 112 -10.54 -5.74 -16.84
N PHE A 113 -11.34 -6.01 -17.87
CA PHE A 113 -11.31 -7.28 -18.58
C PHE A 113 -9.97 -7.54 -19.26
N ASP A 114 -9.40 -6.53 -19.92
CA ASP A 114 -8.15 -6.67 -20.67
C ASP A 114 -6.89 -6.75 -19.78
N ASN A 115 -6.94 -6.18 -18.57
CA ASN A 115 -5.73 -5.96 -17.75
C ASN A 115 -5.75 -6.61 -16.36
N VAL A 116 -6.91 -6.99 -15.83
CA VAL A 116 -7.02 -7.43 -14.42
C VAL A 116 -7.57 -8.84 -14.31
N GLY A 117 -8.67 -9.13 -15.01
CA GLY A 117 -9.29 -10.44 -14.96
C GLY A 117 -10.77 -10.44 -15.35
N PRO A 118 -11.46 -11.59 -15.17
CA PRO A 118 -12.83 -11.77 -15.64
C PRO A 118 -13.79 -10.75 -15.04
N VAL A 119 -14.66 -10.22 -15.90
CA VAL A 119 -15.71 -9.28 -15.52
C VAL A 119 -17.07 -9.94 -15.69
N ASN A 120 -17.85 -9.95 -14.61
CA ASN A 120 -19.17 -10.57 -14.57
C ASN A 120 -20.25 -9.49 -14.36
N PRO A 121 -21.30 -9.44 -15.18
CA PRO A 121 -22.40 -8.51 -15.00
C PRO A 121 -23.21 -8.85 -13.73
N VAL A 122 -23.69 -7.83 -13.04
CA VAL A 122 -24.64 -7.92 -11.92
C VAL A 122 -25.79 -6.94 -12.15
N ALA A 123 -26.86 -7.04 -11.35
CA ALA A 123 -28.11 -6.32 -11.58
C ALA A 123 -27.94 -4.81 -11.85
N ASP A 124 -27.00 -4.16 -11.15
CA ASP A 124 -26.80 -2.70 -11.23
C ASP A 124 -25.38 -2.31 -11.67
N GLY A 125 -24.65 -3.20 -12.35
CA GLY A 125 -23.30 -2.93 -12.83
C GLY A 125 -22.51 -4.21 -13.09
N PHE A 126 -21.30 -4.31 -12.56
CA PHE A 126 -20.45 -5.48 -12.79
C PHE A 126 -19.41 -5.69 -11.68
N VAL A 127 -18.83 -6.89 -11.65
CA VAL A 127 -17.75 -7.28 -10.74
C VAL A 127 -16.57 -7.77 -11.57
N CYS A 128 -15.40 -7.16 -11.40
CA CYS A 128 -14.13 -7.68 -11.88
C CYS A 128 -13.44 -8.47 -10.77
N GLN A 129 -13.11 -9.73 -11.05
CA GLN A 129 -12.29 -10.56 -10.19
C GLN A 129 -10.86 -10.57 -10.76
N PRO A 130 -9.83 -10.33 -9.94
CA PRO A 130 -8.45 -10.45 -10.40
C PRO A 130 -8.13 -11.88 -10.79
N ASP A 131 -7.30 -12.05 -11.82
CA ASP A 131 -6.78 -13.35 -12.22
C ASP A 131 -5.62 -13.83 -11.31
N GLU A 132 -5.08 -15.01 -11.61
CA GLU A 132 -3.96 -15.61 -10.87
C GLU A 132 -2.65 -14.80 -10.94
N TYR A 133 -2.51 -13.88 -11.90
CA TYR A 133 -1.33 -13.02 -12.08
C TYR A 133 -1.42 -11.74 -11.23
N HIS A 134 -2.61 -11.44 -10.68
CA HIS A 134 -2.87 -10.26 -9.86
C HIS A 134 -3.44 -10.58 -8.46
N PRO A 135 -2.79 -11.47 -7.67
CA PRO A 135 -3.37 -11.98 -6.41
C PRO A 135 -3.55 -10.92 -5.31
N ASP A 136 -2.78 -9.83 -5.36
CA ASP A 136 -2.87 -8.70 -4.44
C ASP A 136 -3.79 -7.59 -4.98
N PHE A 137 -4.41 -7.76 -6.13
CA PHE A 137 -5.31 -6.78 -6.71
C PHE A 137 -6.72 -6.94 -6.11
N PRO A 138 -7.41 -5.86 -5.71
CA PRO A 138 -8.74 -5.98 -5.13
C PRO A 138 -9.77 -6.40 -6.18
N THR A 139 -10.73 -7.22 -5.78
CA THR A 139 -11.99 -7.39 -6.50
C THR A 139 -12.69 -6.04 -6.59
N ILE A 140 -12.99 -5.60 -7.81
CA ILE A 140 -13.66 -4.32 -8.06
C ILE A 140 -15.13 -4.59 -8.36
N THR A 141 -16.03 -3.98 -7.60
CA THR A 141 -17.47 -4.00 -7.85
C THR A 141 -17.94 -2.61 -8.22
N ILE A 142 -18.53 -2.49 -9.40
CA ILE A 142 -19.10 -1.26 -9.95
C ILE A 142 -20.62 -1.33 -9.81
N ASN A 143 -21.20 -0.30 -9.21
CA ASN A 143 -22.64 -0.07 -9.22
C ASN A 143 -22.91 1.26 -9.93
N GLU A 144 -23.45 1.15 -11.15
CA GLU A 144 -23.71 2.27 -12.04
C GLU A 144 -24.86 3.14 -11.54
N GLN A 145 -25.96 2.52 -11.10
CA GLN A 145 -27.14 3.23 -10.61
C GLN A 145 -26.84 4.02 -9.33
N GLY A 146 -26.16 3.38 -8.38
CA GLY A 146 -25.72 3.97 -7.13
C GLY A 146 -24.48 4.86 -7.27
N ARG A 147 -23.84 4.86 -8.44
CA ARG A 147 -22.57 5.56 -8.71
C ARG A 147 -21.51 5.28 -7.66
N THR A 148 -21.28 4.00 -7.38
CA THR A 148 -20.28 3.57 -6.40
C THR A 148 -19.31 2.55 -6.98
N VAL A 149 -18.08 2.59 -6.46
CA VAL A 149 -17.06 1.56 -6.69
C VAL A 149 -16.65 0.98 -5.35
N ARG A 150 -16.63 -0.34 -5.25
CA ARG A 150 -16.12 -1.06 -4.08
C ARG A 150 -14.85 -1.82 -4.45
N PHE A 151 -13.82 -1.66 -3.65
CA PHE A 151 -12.56 -2.39 -3.74
C PHE A 151 -12.50 -3.38 -2.58
N GLY A 152 -12.48 -4.68 -2.87
CA GLY A 152 -12.48 -5.75 -1.88
C GLY A 152 -11.26 -6.65 -1.99
N LEU A 153 -10.45 -6.72 -0.94
CA LEU A 153 -9.28 -7.58 -0.86
C LEU A 153 -9.53 -8.72 0.13
N PHE A 154 -9.44 -9.97 -0.32
CA PHE A 154 -9.67 -11.16 0.49
C PHE A 154 -8.39 -12.00 0.55
N GLY A 155 -7.98 -12.38 1.75
CA GLY A 155 -6.76 -13.15 1.96
C GLY A 155 -6.18 -12.97 3.36
N ASN A 156 -4.87 -13.16 3.48
CA ASN A 156 -4.16 -13.10 4.74
C ASN A 156 -3.48 -11.74 4.95
N TYR A 157 -4.25 -10.67 4.80
CA TYR A 157 -3.75 -9.30 4.95
C TYR A 157 -4.05 -8.77 6.35
N SER A 158 -3.15 -7.95 6.88
CA SER A 158 -3.50 -7.03 7.97
C SER A 158 -4.41 -5.91 7.45
N GLU A 159 -5.19 -5.25 8.33
CA GLU A 159 -6.02 -4.09 7.94
C GLU A 159 -5.15 -2.97 7.34
N ARG A 160 -3.92 -2.79 7.86
CA ARG A 160 -2.98 -1.79 7.38
C ARG A 160 -2.47 -2.10 5.97
N GLU A 161 -2.10 -3.35 5.69
CA GLU A 161 -1.67 -3.78 4.34
C GLU A 161 -2.81 -3.68 3.35
N ALA A 162 -3.99 -4.20 3.71
CA ALA A 162 -5.16 -4.12 2.85
C ALA A 162 -5.52 -2.66 2.54
N GLY A 163 -5.45 -1.77 3.54
CA GLY A 163 -5.64 -0.35 3.35
C GLY A 163 -4.60 0.29 2.43
N ALA A 164 -3.33 -0.09 2.52
CA ALA A 164 -2.28 0.42 1.63
C ALA A 164 -2.50 -0.02 0.18
N ILE A 165 -2.78 -1.31 -0.05
CA ILE A 165 -3.06 -1.89 -1.36
C ILE A 165 -4.29 -1.23 -1.98
N ILE A 166 -5.41 -1.17 -1.24
CA ILE A 166 -6.65 -0.55 -1.73
C ILE A 166 -6.42 0.92 -2.07
N ASN A 167 -5.72 1.69 -1.22
CA ASN A 167 -5.45 3.10 -1.50
C ASN A 167 -4.59 3.33 -2.75
N GLN A 168 -3.60 2.45 -2.98
CA GLN A 168 -2.80 2.51 -4.20
C GLN A 168 -3.68 2.29 -5.44
N VAL A 169 -4.45 1.19 -5.44
CA VAL A 169 -5.32 0.85 -6.58
C VAL A 169 -6.39 1.90 -6.81
N VAL A 170 -7.00 2.44 -5.75
CA VAL A 170 -7.97 3.55 -5.82
C VAL A 170 -7.36 4.78 -6.48
N SER A 171 -6.11 5.11 -6.13
CA SER A 171 -5.42 6.28 -6.70
C SER A 171 -5.10 6.08 -8.19
N GLU A 172 -4.61 4.90 -8.56
CA GLU A 172 -4.35 4.52 -9.95
C GLU A 172 -5.63 4.50 -10.78
N PHE A 173 -6.70 3.90 -10.24
CA PHE A 173 -8.01 3.83 -10.85
C PHE A 173 -8.61 5.21 -11.08
N GLY A 174 -8.64 6.06 -10.04
CA GLY A 174 -9.13 7.44 -10.14
C GLY A 174 -8.36 8.25 -11.17
N SER A 175 -7.03 8.15 -11.19
CA SER A 175 -6.19 8.83 -12.17
C SER A 175 -6.41 8.33 -13.60
N LYS A 176 -6.60 7.02 -13.79
CA LYS A 176 -6.76 6.39 -15.11
C LYS A 176 -8.06 6.84 -15.78
N PHE A 177 -9.14 6.89 -15.02
CA PHE A 177 -10.48 7.22 -15.53
C PHE A 177 -10.88 8.67 -15.30
N GLN A 178 -10.01 9.49 -14.70
CA GLN A 178 -10.27 10.89 -14.37
C GLN A 178 -11.53 11.07 -13.52
N ILE A 179 -11.72 10.16 -12.55
CA ILE A 179 -12.88 10.17 -11.65
C ILE A 179 -12.47 10.52 -10.22
N ASP A 180 -13.35 11.25 -9.53
CA ASP A 180 -13.17 11.57 -8.13
C ASP A 180 -13.84 10.52 -7.25
N LEU A 181 -13.02 9.82 -6.45
CA LEU A 181 -13.49 8.78 -5.54
C LEU A 181 -13.57 9.31 -4.11
N HIS A 182 -14.76 9.21 -3.51
CA HIS A 182 -15.03 9.67 -2.16
C HIS A 182 -15.36 8.50 -1.23
N PRO A 183 -14.54 8.22 -0.20
CA PRO A 183 -14.75 7.06 0.65
C PRO A 183 -16.06 7.17 1.43
N LEU A 184 -16.86 6.10 1.39
CA LEU A 184 -18.15 6.01 2.05
C LEU A 184 -18.07 5.11 3.28
N VAL A 185 -17.67 3.85 3.06
CA VAL A 185 -17.82 2.77 4.04
C VAL A 185 -16.62 1.86 3.98
N PHE A 186 -16.17 1.44 5.16
CA PHE A 186 -15.23 0.35 5.34
C PHE A 186 -15.98 -0.89 5.83
N GLU A 187 -15.57 -2.04 5.32
CA GLU A 187 -16.12 -3.35 5.64
C GLU A 187 -14.99 -4.31 6.03
N ARG A 188 -15.19 -5.05 7.13
CA ARG A 188 -14.36 -6.20 7.48
C ARG A 188 -15.18 -7.48 7.40
N TRP A 189 -14.60 -8.48 6.79
CA TRP A 189 -15.17 -9.80 6.57
C TRP A 189 -14.25 -10.84 7.20
N GLU A 190 -14.84 -11.85 7.82
CA GLU A 190 -14.11 -12.97 8.38
C GLU A 190 -14.58 -14.26 7.71
N TYR A 191 -13.63 -15.10 7.31
CA TYR A 191 -13.94 -16.42 6.82
C TYR A 191 -14.53 -17.27 7.95
N ARG A 192 -15.68 -17.89 7.69
CA ARG A 192 -16.37 -18.75 8.65
C ARG A 192 -15.98 -20.21 8.45
N ASP A 193 -16.38 -20.79 7.33
CA ASP A 193 -16.13 -22.17 6.94
C ASP A 193 -16.36 -22.34 5.43
N GLU A 194 -16.00 -23.49 4.86
CA GLU A 194 -16.12 -23.77 3.42
C GLU A 194 -17.56 -23.73 2.90
N THR A 195 -18.55 -23.91 3.77
CA THR A 195 -19.97 -23.93 3.40
C THR A 195 -20.62 -22.55 3.45
N LYS A 196 -20.14 -21.66 4.32
CA LYS A 196 -20.69 -20.32 4.55
C LYS A 196 -19.82 -19.21 3.99
N GLY A 197 -18.57 -19.50 3.62
CA GLY A 197 -17.63 -18.53 3.07
C GLY A 197 -17.32 -17.38 4.03
N PHE A 198 -17.21 -16.17 3.50
CA PHE A 198 -16.95 -14.95 4.27
C PHE A 198 -18.24 -14.33 4.82
N ALA A 199 -18.20 -13.92 6.08
CA ALA A 199 -19.28 -13.16 6.72
C ALA A 199 -18.81 -11.75 7.07
N LEU A 200 -19.66 -10.75 6.81
CA LEU A 200 -19.44 -9.37 7.24
C LEU A 200 -19.48 -9.31 8.77
N VAL A 201 -18.41 -8.80 9.37
CA VAL A 201 -18.28 -8.67 10.84
C VAL A 201 -18.19 -7.22 11.29
N GLU A 202 -17.79 -6.31 10.41
CA GLU A 202 -17.72 -4.89 10.71
C GLU A 202 -18.14 -4.10 9.48
N ARG A 203 -18.97 -3.09 9.68
CA ARG A 203 -19.31 -2.09 8.67
C ARG A 203 -19.37 -0.73 9.33
N ARG A 204 -18.46 0.16 8.96
CA ARG A 204 -18.40 1.52 9.52
C ARG A 204 -18.31 2.57 8.42
N PRO A 205 -19.03 3.69 8.54
CA PRO A 205 -18.83 4.81 7.65
C PRO A 205 -17.41 5.34 7.83
N LEU A 206 -16.70 5.60 6.74
CA LEU A 206 -15.38 6.23 6.81
C LEU A 206 -15.46 7.73 7.06
N GLY A 207 -16.66 8.30 7.00
CA GLY A 207 -16.92 9.72 7.16
C GLY A 207 -16.23 10.55 6.07
N THR A 208 -16.74 11.73 5.79
CA THR A 208 -16.09 12.72 4.92
C THR A 208 -14.83 13.31 5.59
N LEU A 209 -13.93 12.47 6.13
CA LEU A 209 -12.74 12.87 6.90
C LEU A 209 -11.75 13.73 6.11
N LEU A 210 -11.91 13.82 4.78
CA LEU A 210 -11.16 14.76 3.93
C LEU A 210 -11.84 16.14 3.78
N ARG A 211 -13.19 16.22 3.69
CA ARG A 211 -13.88 17.51 3.48
C ARG A 211 -13.83 18.41 4.72
N ASP A 212 -13.83 17.86 5.93
CA ASP A 212 -13.74 18.68 7.16
C ASP A 212 -12.33 19.19 7.44
N ARG A 213 -11.29 18.48 6.99
CA ARG A 213 -9.89 18.92 7.12
C ARG A 213 -9.57 20.05 6.14
N ILE A 214 -10.05 19.92 4.89
CA ILE A 214 -9.92 20.96 3.85
C ILE A 214 -10.74 22.21 4.22
N LYS A 215 -11.97 22.06 4.74
CA LYS A 215 -12.78 23.21 5.19
C LYS A 215 -12.22 23.92 6.43
N ARG A 216 -11.52 23.21 7.32
CA ARG A 216 -10.85 23.83 8.49
C ARG A 216 -9.55 24.54 8.10
N GLN A 217 -8.83 24.06 7.08
CA GLN A 217 -7.65 24.77 6.55
C GLN A 217 -8.02 25.97 5.69
N ALA A 218 -9.15 25.94 4.97
CA ALA A 218 -9.63 27.09 4.19
C ALA A 218 -10.28 28.21 5.04
N ARG A 219 -10.45 27.99 6.35
CA ARG A 219 -11.02 28.95 7.31
C ARG A 219 -10.02 29.39 8.39
N ALA A 220 -8.76 28.98 8.30
CA ALA A 220 -7.67 29.35 9.19
C ALA A 220 -6.77 30.39 8.52
#